data_AF-A0A7V4IF14-F1
#
_entry.id   AF-A0A7V4IF14-F1
#
_cell.length_a   1.000
_cell.length_b   1.000
_cell.length_c   1.000
_cell.angle_alpha   90.00
_cell.angle_beta   90.00
_cell.angle_gamma   90.00
#
_symmetry.space_group_name_H-M   'P 1'
#
loop_
_entity.id
_entity.type
_entity.pdbx_description
1 polymer ?
#
loop_
_entity_poly.entity_id
_entity_poly.type
_entity_poly.pdbx_seq_one_letter_code
_entity_poly.pdbx_strand_id
1 'polypeptide(L)' 'MSRVPVRFISRKHVREFALEMAKSRAHKFTRVGGDFYLKCEGQLKAFIRSEVHRHPSVGRTIK' A
#
# COMPACT_ATOMS: atom_id res chain seq x y z
N MET A 1 10.94 -18.24 4.97
CA MET A 1 10.74 -16.78 4.89
C MET A 1 9.90 -16.35 6.08
N SER A 2 10.53 -15.71 7.06
CA SER A 2 9.89 -15.14 8.25
C SER A 2 8.73 -14.23 7.83
N ARG A 3 7.52 -14.51 8.32
CA ARG A 3 6.32 -13.74 7.97
C ARG A 3 6.34 -12.41 8.73
N VAL A 4 6.95 -11.38 8.16
CA VAL A 4 6.81 -10.02 8.68
C VAL A 4 5.33 -9.64 8.70
N PRO A 5 4.71 -9.28 9.85
CA PRO A 5 3.27 -9.04 9.91
C PRO A 5 2.91 -7.74 9.20
N VAL A 6 2.02 -7.84 8.21
CA VAL A 6 1.34 -6.71 7.58
C VAL A 6 -0.16 -6.88 7.84
N ARG A 7 -0.80 -5.85 8.42
CA ARG A 7 -2.19 -5.92 8.93
C ARG A 7 -3.20 -5.28 7.98
N PHE A 8 -2.80 -4.27 7.23
CA PHE A 8 -3.74 -3.43 6.47
C PHE A 8 -3.84 -3.81 4.99
N ILE A 9 -2.86 -4.55 4.46
CA ILE A 9 -2.79 -4.85 3.03
C ILE A 9 -2.96 -6.35 2.75
N SER A 10 -3.67 -6.67 1.66
CA SER A 10 -3.71 -8.02 1.11
C SER A 10 -2.43 -8.31 0.34
N ARG A 11 -1.59 -9.23 0.85
CA ARG A 11 -0.34 -9.62 0.18
C ARG A 11 -0.57 -10.18 -1.22
N LYS A 12 -1.65 -10.95 -1.40
CA LYS A 12 -1.99 -11.57 -2.70
C LYS A 12 -2.18 -10.50 -3.76
N HIS A 13 -3.09 -9.55 -3.51
CA HIS A 13 -3.41 -8.51 -4.47
C HIS A 13 -2.23 -7.56 -4.71
N VAL A 14 -1.49 -7.21 -3.65
CA VAL A 14 -0.28 -6.38 -3.78
C VAL A 14 0.77 -7.10 -4.64
N ARG A 15 0.95 -8.41 -4.47
CA ARG A 15 1.89 -9.19 -5.28
C ARG A 15 1.47 -9.26 -6.74
N GLU A 16 0.22 -9.60 -7.01
CA GLU A 16 -0.34 -9.70 -8.37
C GLU A 16 -0.17 -8.38 -9.11
N PHE A 17 -0.58 -7.27 -8.47
CA PHE A 17 -0.46 -5.95 -9.06
C PHE A 17 1.01 -5.53 -9.27
N ALA A 18 1.88 -5.78 -8.28
CA ALA A 18 3.30 -5.43 -8.41
C ALA A 18 4.00 -6.22 -9.54
N LEU A 19 3.64 -7.49 -9.75
CA LEU A 19 4.16 -8.29 -10.86
C LEU A 19 3.56 -7.88 -12.20
N GLU A 20 2.30 -7.45 -12.25
CA GLU A 20 1.70 -6.89 -13.46
C GLU A 20 2.43 -5.62 -13.89
N MET A 21 2.64 -4.69 -12.97
CA MET A 21 3.37 -3.44 -13.21
C MET A 21 4.84 -3.67 -13.56
N ALA A 22 5.41 -4.81 -13.18
CA ALA A 22 6.77 -5.17 -13.54
C ALA A 22 6.94 -5.58 -15.00
N LYS A 23 5.87 -6.01 -15.68
CA LYS A 23 5.93 -6.42 -17.09
C LYS A 23 6.36 -5.29 -18.02
N SER A 24 6.07 -4.04 -17.65
CA SER A 24 6.46 -2.85 -18.41
C SER A 24 7.87 -2.34 -18.08
N ARG A 25 8.61 -3.00 -17.17
CA ARG A 25 9.96 -2.57 -16.78
C ARG A 25 11.04 -3.27 -17.61
N ALA A 26 12.06 -2.50 -18.02
CA ALA A 26 13.24 -3.04 -18.71
C ALA A 26 14.05 -4.04 -17.85
N HIS A 27 14.01 -3.91 -16.52
CA HIS A 27 14.66 -4.85 -15.59
C HIS A 27 13.65 -5.79 -14.92
N LYS A 28 14.05 -7.06 -14.77
CA LYS A 28 13.24 -8.16 -14.25
C LYS A 28 12.89 -7.99 -12.76
N PHE A 29 11.80 -7.31 -12.46
CA PHE A 29 11.15 -7.37 -11.15
C PHE A 29 10.27 -8.62 -11.09
N THR A 30 10.87 -9.75 -10.70
CA THR A 30 10.20 -11.08 -10.74
C THR A 30 9.72 -11.56 -9.37
N ARG A 31 10.08 -10.85 -8.29
CA ARG A 31 9.76 -11.27 -6.92
C ARG A 31 9.47 -10.07 -6.02
N VAL A 32 8.45 -10.24 -5.19
CA VAL A 32 8.08 -9.31 -4.13
C VAL A 32 8.58 -9.84 -2.78
N GLY A 33 9.50 -9.11 -2.15
CA GLY A 33 10.07 -9.42 -0.83
C GLY A 33 9.20 -8.92 0.34
N GLY A 34 9.56 -9.33 1.57
CA GLY A 34 8.88 -8.89 2.79
C GLY A 34 8.87 -7.37 2.97
N ASP A 35 10.02 -6.74 2.70
CA ASP A 35 10.21 -5.28 2.84
C ASP A 35 9.33 -4.47 1.90
N PHE A 36 8.97 -5.04 0.75
CA PHE A 36 8.03 -4.39 -0.19
C PHE A 36 6.65 -4.21 0.46
N TYR A 37 6.14 -5.25 1.12
CA TYR A 37 4.85 -5.19 1.81
C TYR A 37 4.88 -4.20 2.99
N LEU A 38 5.98 -4.17 3.74
CA LEU A 38 6.18 -3.18 4.81
C LEU A 38 6.12 -1.75 4.26
N LYS A 39 6.79 -1.49 3.14
CA LYS A 39 6.79 -0.18 2.49
C LYS A 39 5.39 0.22 2.03
N CYS A 40 4.65 -0.69 1.38
CA CYS A 40 3.26 -0.45 0.98
C CYS A 40 2.36 -0.13 2.18
N GLU A 41 2.47 -0.90 3.27
CA GLU A 41 1.69 -0.64 4.48
C GLU A 41 2.04 0.70 5.14
N GLY A 42 3.32 1.08 5.18
CA GLY A 42 3.75 2.37 5.69
C GLY A 42 3.17 3.53 4.89
N GLN A 43 3.17 3.42 3.56
CA GLN A 43 2.58 4.43 2.66
C GLN A 43 1.06 4.53 2.85
N LEU A 44 0.36 3.39 2.95
CA LEU A 44 -1.09 3.39 3.19
C LEU A 44 -1.45 4.04 4.53
N LYS A 45 -0.71 3.75 5.60
CA LYS A 45 -0.90 4.40 6.92
C LYS A 45 -0.68 5.91 6.85
N ALA A 46 0.35 6.35 6.13
CA ALA A 46 0.64 7.77 5.96
C ALA A 46 -0.47 8.47 5.16
N PHE A 47 -0.95 7.84 4.08
CA PHE A 47 -2.08 8.32 3.30
C PHE A 47 -3.34 8.47 4.16
N ILE A 48 -3.75 7.40 4.87
CA ILE A 48 -4.93 7.42 5.75
C ILE A 48 -4.81 8.53 6.81
N ARG A 49 -3.65 8.67 7.47
CA ARG A 49 -3.43 9.74 8.45
C ARG A 49 -3.65 11.12 7.83
N SER A 50 -3.09 11.34 6.64
CA SER A 50 -3.22 12.61 5.93
C SER A 50 -4.67 12.90 5.52
N GLU A 51 -5.39 11.89 4.99
CA GLU A 51 -6.81 12.03 4.64
C GLU A 51 -7.66 12.35 5.87
N VAL A 52 -7.45 11.67 7.00
CA VAL A 52 -8.17 11.95 8.26
C VAL A 52 -7.96 13.39 8.72
N HIS A 53 -6.75 13.93 8.59
CA HIS A 53 -6.46 15.31 8.99
C HIS A 53 -7.04 16.34 8.02
N ARG A 54 -7.13 15.98 6.74
CA ARG A 54 -7.71 16.84 5.69
C ARG A 54 -9.23 16.78 5.66
N HIS A 55 -9.83 15.70 6.15
CA HIS A 55 -11.27 15.52 6.07
C HIS A 55 -11.97 16.57 6.95
N PRO A 56 -12.81 17.43 6.37
CA PRO A 56 -13.58 18.37 7.16
C PRO A 56 -14.49 17.62 8.12
N SER A 57 -14.50 18.03 9.39
CA SER A 57 -15.46 17.53 10.38
C SER A 57 -16.88 17.71 9.84
N VAL A 58 -17.79 16.78 10.15
CA VAL A 58 -19.19 16.73 9.69
C VAL A 58 -19.90 18.11 9.64
N GLY A 59 -19.62 19.00 10.60
CA GLY A 59 -20.16 20.38 10.63
C GLY A 59 -19.65 21.36 9.54
N ARG A 60 -18.66 20.99 8.71
CA ARG A 60 -18.14 21.80 7.59
C ARG A 60 -18.56 21.28 6.21
N THR A 61 -19.12 20.08 6.13
CA THR A 61 -19.34 19.37 4.84
C THR A 61 -20.82 19.21 4.50
N ILE A 62 -21.74 19.44 5.45
CA ILE A 62 -23.18 19.44 5.19
C ILE A 62 -23.68 20.89 5.22
N LYS A 63 -23.88 21.46 4.04
CA LYS A 63 -24.80 22.57 3.78
C LYS A 63 -25.71 22.16 2.63
#